data_AF-A0A7Y2DW65-F1
#
_entry.id   AF-A0A7Y2DW65-F1
#
_cell.length_a   1.000
_cell.length_b   1.000
_cell.length_c   1.000
_cell.angle_alpha   90.00
_cell.angle_beta   90.00
_cell.angle_gamma   90.00
#
_symmetry.space_group_name_H-M   'P 1'
#
loop_
_entity.id
_entity.type
_entity.pdbx_description
1 polymer ?
#
loop_
_entity_poly.entity_id
_entity_poly.type
_entity_poly.pdbx_seq_one_letter_code
_entity_poly.pdbx_strand_id
1 'polypeptide(L)'
;MKTVLKIIAIILFLALAGIQFIRPDRTNPPVDKTLAIESSLTIPPDVDAILIRSCNDCHSNKTEYPWYSNIAPISWSDMIYYTP
;
A
#
# COMPACT_ATOMS: atom_id res chain seq x y z
N MET A 1 6.46 -38.46 13.77
CA MET A 1 7.06 -37.34 13.00
C MET A 1 6.14 -36.79 11.91
N LYS A 2 5.67 -37.59 10.94
CA LYS A 2 4.81 -37.11 9.84
C LYS A 2 3.49 -36.45 10.30
N THR A 3 2.83 -37.01 11.33
CA THR A 3 1.58 -36.46 11.90
C THR A 3 1.79 -35.10 12.57
N VAL A 4 2.89 -34.93 13.32
CA VAL A 4 3.24 -33.67 13.98
C VAL A 4 3.50 -32.58 12.94
N LEU A 5 4.26 -32.90 11.87
CA LEU A 5 4.52 -31.96 10.78
C LEU A 5 3.23 -31.55 10.06
N LYS A 6 2.30 -32.50 9.82
CA LYS A 6 0.98 -32.20 9.24
C LYS A 6 0.17 -31.25 10.12
N ILE A 7 0.14 -31.48 11.44
CA ILE A 7 -0.59 -30.62 12.38
C ILE A 7 0.01 -29.21 12.37
N ILE A 8 1.33 -29.08 12.44
CA ILE A 8 2.01 -27.77 12.37
C ILE A 8 1.68 -27.05 11.07
N ALA A 9 1.73 -27.74 9.92
CA ALA A 9 1.41 -27.15 8.64
C ALA A 9 -0.04 -26.66 8.57
N ILE A 10 -1.00 -27.42 9.11
CA ILE A 10 -2.41 -27.02 9.18
C ILE A 10 -2.60 -25.79 10.06
N ILE A 11 -1.99 -25.77 11.25
CA ILE A 11 -2.07 -24.63 12.17
C ILE A 11 -1.49 -23.38 11.51
N LEU A 12 -0.30 -23.49 10.90
CA LEU A 12 0.35 -22.38 10.22
C LEU A 12 -0.51 -21.86 9.06
N PHE A 13 -1.08 -22.76 8.27
CA PHE A 13 -1.98 -22.38 7.17
C PHE A 13 -3.21 -21.64 7.68
N LEU A 14 -3.88 -22.16 8.72
CA LEU A 14 -5.05 -21.51 9.31
C LEU A 14 -4.70 -20.14 9.92
N ALA A 15 -3.53 -20.02 10.55
CA ALA A 15 -3.05 -18.74 11.05
C ALA A 15 -2.79 -17.74 9.92
N LEU A 16 -2.06 -18.14 8.87
CA LEU A 16 -1.77 -17.30 7.70
C LEU A 16 -3.03 -16.89 6.94
N ALA A 17 -4.04 -17.77 6.88
CA ALA A 17 -5.35 -17.45 6.33
C ALA A 17 -6.15 -16.50 7.23
N GLY A 18 -6.12 -16.73 8.55
CA GLY A 18 -6.81 -15.90 9.54
C GLY A 18 -6.32 -14.46 9.57
N ILE A 19 -5.01 -14.23 9.45
CA ILE A 19 -4.46 -12.87 9.46
C ILE A 19 -4.86 -12.04 8.23
N GLN A 20 -5.28 -12.66 7.12
CA GLN A 20 -5.70 -11.93 5.91
C GLN A 20 -7.02 -11.15 6.10
N PHE A 21 -7.78 -11.45 7.16
CA PHE A 21 -9.03 -10.75 7.49
C PHE A 21 -8.78 -9.42 8.21
N ILE A 22 -7.56 -9.17 8.69
CA ILE A 22 -7.16 -7.90 9.30
C ILE A 22 -6.43 -7.09 8.23
N ARG A 23 -7.05 -6.02 7.73
CA ARG A 23 -6.54 -5.20 6.62
C ARG A 23 -6.55 -3.72 6.98
N PRO A 24 -5.45 -2.99 6.77
CA PRO A 24 -5.46 -1.54 6.90
C PRO A 24 -6.28 -0.86 5.80
N ASP A 25 -6.83 0.31 6.13
CA ASP A 25 -7.44 1.20 5.17
C ASP A 25 -6.36 1.79 4.24
N ARG A 26 -6.63 1.78 2.94
CA ARG A 26 -5.73 2.27 1.87
C ARG A 26 -6.47 3.19 0.91
N THR A 27 -7.42 3.96 1.44
CA THR A 27 -8.11 4.98 0.68
C THR A 27 -7.21 6.21 0.50
N ASN A 28 -7.05 6.64 -0.75
CA ASN A 28 -6.40 7.91 -1.04
C ASN A 28 -7.32 9.06 -0.61
N PRO A 29 -6.81 10.09 0.09
CA PRO A 29 -7.58 11.30 0.34
C PRO A 29 -8.00 11.97 -0.99
N PRO A 30 -9.01 12.86 -0.98
CA PRO A 30 -9.37 13.63 -2.15
C PRO A 30 -8.17 14.41 -2.73
N VAL A 31 -8.07 14.44 -4.05
CA VAL A 31 -7.06 15.22 -4.77
C VAL A 31 -7.59 16.63 -5.00
N ASP A 32 -6.89 17.64 -4.47
CA ASP A 32 -7.17 19.05 -4.77
C ASP A 32 -6.27 19.53 -5.91
N LYS A 33 -6.87 19.77 -7.09
CA LYS A 33 -6.13 20.24 -8.27
C LYS A 33 -5.60 21.67 -8.12
N THR A 34 -6.14 22.46 -7.20
CA THR A 34 -5.64 23.83 -6.95
C THR A 34 -4.30 23.81 -6.23
N LEU A 35 -4.04 22.76 -5.45
CA LEU A 35 -2.77 22.54 -4.72
C LEU A 35 -1.73 21.75 -5.54
N ALA A 36 -2.09 21.29 -6.73
CA ALA A 36 -1.19 20.55 -7.61
C ALA A 36 -0.12 21.47 -8.21
N ILE A 37 1.10 20.96 -8.43
CA ILE A 37 2.23 21.78 -8.93
C ILE A 37 1.93 22.35 -10.32
N GLU A 38 1.19 21.59 -11.12
CA GLU A 38 0.70 21.93 -12.46
C GLU A 38 -0.26 23.14 -12.44
N SER A 39 -0.86 23.47 -11.29
CA SER A 39 -1.70 24.67 -11.13
C SER A 39 -0.87 25.96 -11.11
N SER A 40 0.40 25.85 -10.70
CA SER A 40 1.29 26.98 -10.44
C SER A 40 2.41 27.11 -11.48
N LEU A 41 2.78 26.02 -12.15
CA LEU A 41 3.89 25.96 -13.09
C LEU A 41 3.50 25.24 -14.38
N THR A 42 4.01 25.73 -15.51
CA THR A 42 3.99 24.97 -16.76
C THR A 42 5.10 23.91 -16.72
N ILE A 43 4.72 22.64 -16.65
CA ILE A 43 5.67 21.52 -16.55
C ILE A 43 5.90 20.91 -17.94
N PRO A 44 7.16 20.86 -18.42
CA PRO A 44 7.49 20.12 -19.63
C PRO A 44 7.16 18.62 -19.52
N PRO A 45 6.78 17.93 -20.61
CA PRO A 45 6.33 16.53 -20.55
C PRO A 45 7.36 15.54 -20.00
N ASP A 46 8.65 15.77 -20.24
CA ASP A 46 9.75 14.95 -19.74
C ASP A 46 9.92 15.08 -18.22
N VAL A 47 9.71 16.28 -17.68
CA VAL A 47 9.72 16.54 -16.23
C VAL A 47 8.48 15.96 -15.57
N ASP A 48 7.30 16.09 -16.18
CA ASP A 48 6.05 15.50 -15.69
C ASP A 48 6.16 13.99 -15.50
N ALA A 49 6.74 13.28 -16.49
CA ALA A 49 7.00 11.86 -16.39
C ALA A 49 7.92 11.48 -15.21
N ILE A 50 8.87 12.36 -14.84
CA ILE A 50 9.73 12.16 -13.67
C ILE A 50 8.94 12.37 -12.38
N LEU A 51 8.09 13.40 -12.29
CA LEU A 51 7.26 13.65 -11.12
C LEU A 51 6.28 12.51 -10.86
N ILE A 52 5.62 12.01 -11.92
CA ILE A 52 4.71 10.87 -11.84
C ILE A 52 5.40 9.65 -11.22
N ARG A 53 6.57 9.27 -11.72
CA ARG A 53 7.26 8.04 -11.26
C ARG A 53 8.02 8.19 -9.93
N SER A 54 8.34 9.42 -9.52
CA SER A 54 9.28 9.64 -8.39
C SER A 54 8.62 10.31 -7.18
N CYS A 55 7.53 11.04 -7.37
CA CYS A 55 6.97 11.93 -6.35
C CYS A 55 5.47 11.70 -6.11
N ASN A 56 4.70 11.42 -7.16
CA ASN A 56 3.24 11.44 -7.07
C ASN A 56 2.65 10.41 -6.10
N ASP A 57 3.31 9.27 -5.92
CA ASP A 57 2.87 8.25 -4.97
C ASP A 57 2.84 8.76 -3.52
N CYS A 58 3.68 9.73 -3.15
CA CYS A 58 3.71 10.29 -1.79
C CYS A 58 3.12 11.70 -1.70
N HIS A 59 3.20 12.51 -2.77
CA HIS A 59 2.90 13.94 -2.72
C HIS A 59 1.62 14.37 -3.46
N SER A 60 0.89 13.46 -4.12
CA SER A 60 -0.26 13.85 -4.95
C SER A 60 -1.62 13.31 -4.49
N ASN A 61 -1.68 12.60 -3.35
CA ASN A 61 -2.86 11.82 -2.93
C ASN A 61 -3.34 10.84 -4.03
N LYS A 62 -2.43 10.33 -4.86
CA LYS A 62 -2.71 9.34 -5.92
C LYS A 62 -1.79 8.14 -5.78
N THR A 63 -1.59 7.67 -4.54
CA THR A 63 -0.74 6.51 -4.28
C THR A 63 -1.28 5.28 -5.00
N GLU A 64 -0.48 4.67 -5.87
CA GLU A 64 -0.79 3.38 -6.46
C GLU A 64 -0.22 2.25 -5.59
N TYR A 65 -1.07 1.70 -4.72
CA TYR A 65 -0.65 0.62 -3.84
C TYR A 65 -0.33 -0.66 -4.63
N PRO A 66 0.89 -1.22 -4.50
CA PRO A 66 1.28 -2.43 -5.21
C PRO A 66 0.48 -3.64 -4.67
N TRP A 67 0.31 -4.69 -5.47
CA TRP A 67 -0.55 -5.84 -5.11
C TRP A 67 -0.20 -6.49 -3.76
N TYR A 68 1.09 -6.55 -3.41
CA TYR A 68 1.56 -7.14 -2.15
C TYR A 68 1.16 -6.35 -0.91
N SER A 69 0.79 -5.07 -1.07
CA SER A 69 0.21 -4.26 0.02
C SER A 69 -1.13 -4.82 0.51
N ASN A 70 -1.79 -5.69 -0.25
CA ASN A 70 -3.08 -6.29 0.15
C ASN A 70 -2.93 -7.65 0.86
N ILE A 71 -1.71 -8.13 1.08
CA ILE A 71 -1.43 -9.47 1.61
C ILE A 71 -0.74 -9.36 2.95
N ALA A 72 -1.35 -9.91 3.99
CA ALA A 72 -0.73 -9.96 5.32
C ALA A 72 0.42 -11.00 5.32
N PRO A 73 1.50 -10.78 6.09
CA PRO A 73 1.69 -9.68 7.05
C PRO A 73 2.28 -8.39 6.45
N ILE A 74 2.64 -8.37 5.16
CA ILE A 74 3.26 -7.20 4.51
C ILE A 74 2.30 -6.01 4.58
N SER A 75 1.01 -6.25 4.36
CA SER A 75 -0.04 -5.25 4.48
C SER A 75 -0.14 -4.60 5.86
N TRP A 76 0.48 -5.12 6.92
CA TRP A 76 0.40 -4.52 8.25
C TRP A 76 1.47 -3.46 8.53
N SER A 77 2.52 -3.36 7.71
CA SER A 77 3.51 -2.27 7.86
C SER A 77 2.84 -0.90 7.78
N ASP A 78 1.84 -0.78 6.91
CA ASP A 78 1.10 0.46 6.69
C ASP A 78 0.22 0.82 7.89
N MET A 79 -0.20 -0.16 8.69
CA MET A 79 -0.98 0.05 9.92
C MET A 79 -0.19 0.81 10.99
N ILE A 80 1.11 0.53 11.10
CA ILE A 80 1.97 1.05 12.17
C ILE A 80 2.20 2.56 12.02
N TYR A 81 2.11 3.09 10.79
CA TYR A 81 2.31 4.51 10.50
C TYR A 81 1.01 5.34 10.52
N TYR A 82 -0.15 4.70 10.61
CA TYR A 82 -1.47 5.34 10.52
C TYR A 82 -2.32 5.25 11.80
N THR A 83 -1.79 4.67 12.89
CA THR A 83 -2.43 4.80 14.22
C THR A 83 -2.10 6.17 14.83
N PRO A 84 -3.10 6.95 15.28
CA PRO A 84 -2.83 8.12 16.12
C PRO A 84 -2.15 7.74 17.45
#